data_AF-A0AAU8EMB7-F1
#
_entry.id   AF-A0AAU8EMB7-F1
#
_cell.length_a   1.000
_cell.length_b   1.000
_cell.length_c   1.000
_cell.angle_alpha   90.00
_cell.angle_beta   90.00
_cell.angle_gamma   90.00
#
_symmetry.space_group_name_H-M   'P 1'
#
loop_
_entity.id
_entity.type
_entity.pdbx_description
1 polymer ?
#
loop_
_entity_poly.entity_id
_entity_poly.type
_entity_poly.pdbx_seq_one_letter_code
_entity_poly.pdbx_strand_id
1 'polypeptide(L)'
;MEEELERTAQALYALPFDEFVAARTAAAKDAAASNKTLAQAIRTLPKPSVAAWTINMLAHHNPDAVQRLRTLGQTMQEAQASLDAAALRELAKERRKLLGTAVGEARLAAEKQGRKISGAVATEVEATLRAATADLAAGAAIESGLLLRGLSADGVDQVDVSDAVAVPSALGKLPPPLPRPSGTQRPSGEVPKGRRREPTAATAPPAQRTRTQTRKAGARTDSDADAVEPEKPRLHAVRTAPRPVTPSLLEKAQAALAEAEEAAAEAADEAARRARAQEEAAAAFVQLTADVNEARQRLRALELSLDAARKDRETAAAEAKQYARAAEKSERSAVLAKERVLRLRNTPD
;
A
#
# COMPACT_ATOMS: atom_id res chain seq x y z
N MET A 1 32.90 4.47 -14.20
CA MET A 1 32.06 3.45 -14.88
C MET A 1 30.65 3.51 -14.32
N GLU A 2 30.46 3.35 -13.02
CA GLU A 2 29.13 3.41 -12.36
C GLU A 2 28.41 4.74 -12.61
N GLU A 3 29.07 5.88 -12.38
CA GLU A 3 28.49 7.21 -12.65
C GLU A 3 28.06 7.43 -14.12
N GLU A 4 28.78 6.81 -15.06
CA GLU A 4 28.48 6.93 -16.49
C GLU A 4 27.29 6.04 -16.89
N LEU A 5 27.19 4.85 -16.28
CA LEU A 5 26.03 3.98 -16.41
C LEU A 5 24.78 4.62 -15.80
N GLU A 6 24.90 5.23 -14.61
CA GLU A 6 23.81 5.94 -13.94
C GLU A 6 23.29 7.09 -14.80
N ARG A 7 24.18 7.96 -15.30
CA ARG A 7 23.80 9.07 -16.18
C ARG A 7 23.10 8.57 -17.45
N THR A 8 23.62 7.50 -18.05
CA THR A 8 23.02 6.89 -19.24
C THR A 8 21.64 6.31 -18.92
N ALA A 9 21.50 5.61 -17.79
CA ALA A 9 20.23 5.09 -17.34
C ALA A 9 19.22 6.22 -17.10
N GLN A 10 19.60 7.30 -16.39
CA GLN A 10 18.71 8.43 -16.13
C GLN A 10 18.14 9.01 -17.44
N ALA A 11 19.00 9.18 -18.45
CA ALA A 11 18.55 9.63 -19.77
C ALA A 11 17.61 8.63 -20.44
N LEU A 12 17.90 7.33 -20.39
CA LEU A 12 17.08 6.28 -21.01
C LEU A 12 15.70 6.14 -20.35
N TYR A 13 15.63 6.20 -19.02
CA TYR A 13 14.37 6.05 -18.27
C TYR A 13 13.53 7.32 -18.24
N ALA A 14 14.06 8.45 -18.73
CA ALA A 14 13.32 9.69 -18.97
C ALA A 14 12.63 9.75 -20.36
N LEU A 15 12.85 8.76 -21.23
CA LEU A 15 12.28 8.72 -22.58
C LEU A 15 10.83 8.20 -22.62
N PRO A 16 10.10 8.47 -23.73
CA PRO A 16 8.81 7.83 -23.99
C PRO A 16 8.92 6.29 -23.94
N PHE A 17 7.86 5.65 -23.43
CA PHE A 17 7.84 4.21 -23.12
C PHE A 17 8.23 3.31 -24.31
N ASP A 18 7.85 3.70 -25.52
CA ASP A 18 8.04 2.92 -26.73
C ASP A 18 9.43 3.16 -27.38
N GLU A 19 10.11 4.25 -27.02
CA GLU A 19 11.44 4.60 -27.53
C GLU A 19 12.58 3.93 -26.76
N PHE A 20 12.31 3.48 -25.53
CA PHE A 20 13.32 2.93 -24.60
C PHE A 20 14.23 1.87 -25.24
N VAL A 21 13.65 0.88 -25.93
CA VAL A 21 14.42 -0.26 -26.47
C VAL A 21 15.35 0.18 -27.59
N ALA A 22 14.88 1.08 -28.46
CA ALA A 22 15.68 1.64 -29.54
C ALA A 22 16.82 2.51 -28.99
N ALA A 23 16.51 3.40 -28.05
CA ALA A 23 17.49 4.27 -27.40
C ALA A 23 18.54 3.48 -26.60
N ARG A 24 18.13 2.43 -25.85
CA ARG A 24 19.07 1.54 -25.14
C ARG A 24 20.03 0.85 -26.09
N THR A 25 19.54 0.45 -27.26
CA THR A 25 20.34 -0.25 -28.27
C THR A 25 21.34 0.71 -28.92
N ALA A 26 20.94 1.95 -29.20
CA ALA A 26 21.82 3.01 -29.70
C ALA A 26 22.90 3.36 -28.64
N ALA A 27 22.50 3.64 -27.40
CA ALA A 27 23.42 3.96 -26.31
C ALA A 27 24.44 2.84 -26.06
N ALA A 28 24.02 1.57 -26.12
CA ALA A 28 24.93 0.44 -26.02
C ALA A 28 25.90 0.32 -27.20
N LYS A 29 25.47 0.72 -28.41
CA LYS A 29 26.34 0.74 -29.60
C LYS A 29 27.39 1.85 -29.47
N ASP A 30 26.99 3.04 -29.04
CA ASP A 30 27.87 4.19 -28.88
C ASP A 30 28.90 3.92 -27.76
N ALA A 31 28.46 3.37 -26.63
CA ALA A 31 29.35 2.98 -25.54
C ALA A 31 30.31 1.84 -25.93
N ALA A 32 30.01 1.03 -26.95
CA ALA A 32 30.89 -0.06 -27.37
C ALA A 32 32.19 0.43 -28.01
N ALA A 33 32.22 1.67 -28.51
CA ALA A 33 33.42 2.29 -29.06
C ALA A 33 34.43 2.70 -27.97
N SER A 34 33.95 3.04 -26.76
CA SER A 34 34.78 3.50 -25.64
C SER A 34 34.99 2.43 -24.57
N ASN A 35 33.94 1.70 -24.19
CA ASN A 35 33.97 0.75 -23.08
C ASN A 35 32.99 -0.42 -23.30
N LYS A 36 33.53 -1.60 -23.64
CA LYS A 36 32.75 -2.82 -23.89
C LYS A 36 31.95 -3.29 -22.66
N THR A 37 32.47 -3.10 -21.45
CA THR A 37 31.79 -3.46 -20.19
C THR A 37 30.59 -2.55 -19.93
N LEU A 38 30.75 -1.24 -20.14
CA LEU A 38 29.64 -0.27 -20.06
C LEU A 38 28.55 -0.59 -21.09
N ALA A 39 28.93 -0.87 -22.34
CA ALA A 39 28.00 -1.27 -23.38
C ALA A 39 27.21 -2.53 -23.01
N GLN A 40 27.85 -3.52 -22.37
CA GLN A 40 27.17 -4.72 -21.89
C GLN A 40 26.20 -4.40 -20.76
N ALA A 41 26.59 -3.57 -19.79
CA ALA A 41 25.72 -3.12 -18.71
C ALA A 41 24.48 -2.36 -19.22
N ILE A 42 24.65 -1.50 -20.23
CA ILE A 42 23.52 -0.79 -20.87
C ILE A 42 22.57 -1.78 -21.56
N ARG A 43 23.09 -2.82 -22.26
CA ARG A 43 22.24 -3.83 -22.91
C ARG A 43 21.40 -4.63 -21.92
N THR A 44 21.91 -4.85 -20.72
CA THR A 44 21.21 -5.61 -19.68
C THR A 44 20.15 -4.79 -18.93
N LEU A 45 20.07 -3.47 -19.13
CA LEU A 45 19.04 -2.64 -18.49
C LEU A 45 17.62 -3.12 -18.89
N PRO A 46 16.77 -3.53 -17.94
CA PRO A 46 15.42 -4.02 -18.24
C PRO A 46 14.53 -2.90 -18.78
N LYS A 47 13.45 -3.26 -19.48
CA LYS A 47 12.41 -2.27 -19.80
C LYS A 47 11.54 -2.07 -18.54
N PRO A 48 11.24 -0.83 -18.11
CA PRO A 48 10.36 -0.62 -16.97
C PRO A 48 8.93 -1.10 -17.29
N SER A 49 8.18 -1.50 -16.26
CA SER A 49 6.73 -1.65 -16.35
C SER A 49 6.05 -0.31 -16.64
N VAL A 50 4.80 -0.33 -17.11
CA VAL A 50 4.07 0.92 -17.43
C VAL A 50 3.84 1.77 -16.18
N ALA A 51 3.54 1.16 -15.04
CA ALA A 51 3.41 1.87 -13.76
C ALA A 51 4.73 2.50 -13.32
N ALA A 52 5.83 1.74 -13.38
CA ALA A 52 7.15 2.26 -13.00
C ALA A 52 7.63 3.37 -13.95
N TRP A 53 7.42 3.21 -15.25
CA TRP A 53 7.68 4.27 -16.23
C TRP A 53 6.89 5.55 -15.92
N THR A 54 5.61 5.43 -15.58
CA THR A 54 4.75 6.58 -15.22
C THR A 54 5.31 7.34 -14.02
N ILE A 55 5.85 6.61 -13.03
CA ILE A 55 6.49 7.20 -11.84
C ILE A 55 7.84 7.82 -12.21
N ASN A 56 8.62 7.19 -13.07
CA ASN A 56 9.87 7.79 -13.57
C ASN A 56 9.57 9.10 -14.30
N MET A 57 8.51 9.18 -15.12
CA MET A 57 8.08 10.43 -15.75
C MET A 57 7.70 11.49 -14.71
N LEU A 58 7.03 11.11 -13.62
CA LEU A 58 6.75 12.02 -12.52
C LEU A 58 8.05 12.55 -11.89
N ALA A 59 9.01 11.67 -11.60
CA ALA A 59 10.28 12.04 -10.98
C ALA A 59 11.12 12.97 -11.87
N HIS A 60 11.18 12.70 -13.18
CA HIS A 60 11.97 13.50 -14.13
C HIS A 60 11.33 14.84 -14.48
N HIS A 61 10.00 14.91 -14.60
CA HIS A 61 9.32 16.12 -15.08
C HIS A 61 8.69 16.97 -13.98
N ASN A 62 8.36 16.37 -12.83
CA ASN A 62 7.75 17.03 -11.68
C ASN A 62 8.45 16.60 -10.37
N PRO A 63 9.75 16.87 -10.20
CA PRO A 63 10.51 16.43 -9.01
C PRO A 63 9.90 16.98 -7.70
N ASP A 64 9.29 18.16 -7.73
CA ASP A 64 8.60 18.76 -6.58
C ASP A 64 7.48 17.87 -6.03
N ALA A 65 6.80 17.10 -6.89
CA ALA A 65 5.75 16.17 -6.46
C ALA A 65 6.31 15.01 -5.63
N VAL A 66 7.45 14.48 -6.06
CA VAL A 66 8.18 13.43 -5.36
C VAL A 66 8.75 13.96 -4.05
N GLN A 67 9.30 15.18 -4.04
CA GLN A 67 9.79 15.82 -2.83
C GLN A 67 8.69 16.01 -1.78
N ARG A 68 7.50 16.49 -2.17
CA ARG A 68 6.37 16.62 -1.24
C ARG A 68 5.99 15.29 -0.59
N LEU A 69 5.97 14.20 -1.36
CA LEU A 69 5.69 12.86 -0.83
C LEU A 69 6.78 12.40 0.16
N ARG A 70 8.04 12.66 -0.16
CA ARG A 70 9.17 12.35 0.72
C ARG A 70 9.10 13.12 2.04
N THR A 71 8.86 14.43 2.00
CA THR A 71 8.71 15.26 3.20
C THR A 71 7.56 14.76 4.06
N LEU A 72 6.42 14.43 3.47
CA LEU A 72 5.30 13.87 4.21
C LEU A 72 5.67 12.54 4.89
N GLY A 73 6.37 11.64 4.19
CA GLY A 73 6.84 10.37 4.76
C GLY A 73 7.77 10.57 5.97
N GLN A 74 8.68 11.55 5.89
CA GLN A 74 9.56 11.92 7.01
C GLN A 74 8.76 12.42 8.22
N THR A 75 7.84 13.36 8.02
CA THR A 75 6.99 13.87 9.12
C THR A 75 6.11 12.79 9.73
N MET A 76 5.59 11.85 8.93
CA MET A 76 4.85 10.69 9.42
C MET A 76 5.71 9.77 10.29
N GLN A 77 6.96 9.52 9.89
CA GLN A 77 7.89 8.71 10.66
C GLN A 77 8.27 9.38 11.99
N GLU A 78 8.46 10.70 12.00
CA GLU A 78 8.69 11.49 13.21
C GLU A 78 7.49 11.43 14.18
N ALA A 79 6.26 11.60 13.66
CA ALA A 79 5.04 11.48 14.45
C ALA A 79 4.83 10.06 15.00
N GLN A 80 5.25 9.04 14.26
CA GLN A 80 5.24 7.65 14.75
C GLN A 80 6.27 7.43 15.85
N ALA A 81 7.48 7.99 15.70
CA ALA A 81 8.53 7.91 16.71
C ALA A 81 8.16 8.63 18.02
N SER A 82 7.39 9.72 17.94
CA SER A 82 6.86 10.45 19.10
C SER A 82 5.55 9.89 19.67
N LEU A 83 4.98 8.85 19.04
CA LEU A 83 3.68 8.25 19.39
C LEU A 83 2.50 9.26 19.39
N ASP A 84 2.55 10.27 18.54
CA ASP A 84 1.50 11.30 18.44
C ASP A 84 0.33 10.81 17.57
N ALA A 85 -0.65 10.17 18.21
CA ALA A 85 -1.85 9.67 17.54
C ALA A 85 -2.71 10.77 16.90
N ALA A 86 -2.65 12.02 17.38
CA ALA A 86 -3.43 13.12 16.80
C ALA A 86 -2.76 13.62 15.51
N ALA A 87 -1.45 13.84 15.53
CA ALA A 87 -0.68 14.19 14.34
C ALA A 87 -0.78 13.09 13.27
N LEU A 88 -0.67 11.82 13.64
CA LEU A 88 -0.83 10.70 12.70
C LEU A 88 -2.19 10.69 11.99
N ARG A 89 -3.28 11.05 12.67
CA ARG A 89 -4.61 11.14 12.06
C ARG A 89 -4.70 12.26 11.03
N GLU A 90 -4.11 13.42 11.31
CA GLU A 90 -4.08 14.55 10.37
C GLU A 90 -3.16 14.26 9.17
N LEU A 91 -1.95 13.74 9.42
CA LEU A 91 -1.01 13.33 8.36
C LEU A 91 -1.60 12.23 7.46
N ALA A 92 -2.42 11.32 8.01
CA ALA A 92 -3.11 10.32 7.20
C ALA A 92 -4.16 10.95 6.24
N LYS A 93 -4.82 12.05 6.63
CA LYS A 93 -5.72 12.79 5.73
C LYS A 93 -4.93 13.52 4.65
N GLU A 94 -3.83 14.18 5.05
CA GLU A 94 -2.92 14.86 4.11
C GLU A 94 -2.35 13.89 3.09
N ARG A 95 -1.92 12.70 3.52
CA ARG A 95 -1.46 11.60 2.66
C ARG A 95 -2.47 11.24 1.58
N ARG A 96 -3.74 11.03 1.93
CA ARG A 96 -4.78 10.69 0.93
C ARG A 96 -4.94 11.79 -0.11
N LYS A 97 -4.94 13.06 0.31
CA LYS A 97 -5.03 14.20 -0.60
C LYS A 97 -3.81 14.29 -1.51
N LEU A 98 -2.61 14.20 -0.94
CA LEU A 98 -1.36 14.31 -1.69
C LEU A 98 -1.18 13.17 -2.69
N LEU A 99 -1.53 11.93 -2.31
CA LEU A 99 -1.50 10.78 -3.22
C LEU A 99 -2.44 10.99 -4.43
N GLY A 100 -3.66 11.46 -4.20
CA GLY A 100 -4.59 11.77 -5.29
C GLY A 100 -4.04 12.82 -6.27
N THR A 101 -3.46 13.90 -5.74
CA THR A 101 -2.80 14.94 -6.56
C THR A 101 -1.62 14.36 -7.34
N ALA A 102 -0.74 13.60 -6.68
CA ALA A 102 0.45 13.03 -7.31
C ALA A 102 0.12 12.01 -8.40
N VAL A 103 -0.94 11.21 -8.24
CA VAL A 103 -1.44 10.31 -9.31
C VAL A 103 -1.95 11.13 -10.50
N GLY A 104 -2.64 12.25 -10.26
CA GLY A 104 -3.04 13.18 -11.31
C GLY A 104 -1.85 13.78 -12.06
N GLU A 105 -0.84 14.25 -11.33
CA GLU A 105 0.41 14.78 -11.90
C GLU A 105 1.16 13.70 -12.72
N ALA A 106 1.18 12.46 -12.25
CA ALA A 106 1.81 11.34 -12.94
C ALA A 106 1.08 10.98 -14.24
N ARG A 107 -0.26 10.99 -14.22
CA ARG A 107 -1.09 10.80 -15.43
C ARG A 107 -0.83 11.89 -16.46
N LEU A 108 -0.75 13.15 -16.03
CA LEU A 108 -0.44 14.28 -16.91
C LEU A 108 0.98 14.18 -17.48
N ALA A 109 1.96 13.77 -16.67
CA ALA A 109 3.33 13.54 -17.14
C ALA A 109 3.39 12.44 -18.21
N ALA A 110 2.69 11.33 -17.99
CA ALA A 110 2.59 10.25 -18.99
C ALA A 110 1.87 10.68 -20.28
N GLU A 111 0.79 11.45 -20.17
CA GLU A 111 0.04 11.94 -21.33
C GLU A 111 0.87 12.93 -22.18
N LYS A 112 1.65 13.80 -21.55
CA LYS A 112 2.63 14.67 -22.24
C LYS A 112 3.68 13.87 -23.03
N GLN A 113 3.95 12.63 -22.61
CA GLN A 113 4.85 11.70 -23.30
C GLN A 113 4.12 10.76 -24.26
N GLY A 114 2.87 11.08 -24.62
CA GLY A 114 2.11 10.38 -25.65
C GLY A 114 1.39 9.11 -25.18
N ARG A 115 1.33 8.82 -23.87
CA ARG A 115 0.68 7.60 -23.36
C ARG A 115 -0.38 7.89 -22.31
N LYS A 116 -1.61 7.48 -22.60
CA LYS A 116 -2.70 7.49 -21.62
C LYS A 116 -2.61 6.29 -20.70
N ILE A 117 -2.81 6.53 -19.41
CA ILE A 117 -2.70 5.51 -18.36
C ILE A 117 -4.10 4.98 -17.98
N SER A 118 -4.25 3.65 -17.92
CA SER A 118 -5.51 3.00 -17.54
C SER A 118 -5.84 3.18 -16.06
N GLY A 119 -7.07 2.83 -15.66
CA GLY A 119 -7.47 2.82 -14.24
C GLY A 119 -6.56 1.91 -13.39
N ALA A 120 -6.34 0.68 -13.85
CA ALA A 120 -5.53 -0.32 -13.15
C ALA A 120 -4.08 0.14 -12.93
N VAL A 121 -3.44 0.72 -13.95
CA VAL A 121 -2.07 1.23 -13.83
C VAL A 121 -2.01 2.42 -12.86
N ALA A 122 -3.03 3.28 -12.83
CA ALA A 122 -3.04 4.38 -11.86
C ALA A 122 -3.23 3.89 -10.42
N THR A 123 -3.98 2.81 -10.20
CA THR A 123 -4.06 2.15 -8.89
C THR A 123 -2.71 1.61 -8.46
N GLU A 124 -1.95 0.99 -9.37
CA GLU A 124 -0.58 0.53 -9.11
C GLU A 124 0.40 1.68 -8.82
N VAL A 125 0.27 2.79 -9.56
CA VAL A 125 1.02 4.03 -9.30
C VAL A 125 0.70 4.56 -7.90
N GLU A 126 -0.57 4.65 -7.53
CA GLU A 126 -0.98 5.09 -6.20
C GLU A 126 -0.41 4.18 -5.09
N ALA A 127 -0.44 2.86 -5.29
CA ALA A 127 0.13 1.90 -4.34
C ALA A 127 1.64 2.11 -4.15
N THR A 128 2.37 2.40 -5.23
CA THR A 128 3.81 2.67 -5.20
C THR A 128 4.12 4.00 -4.50
N LEU A 129 3.39 5.07 -4.81
CA LEU A 129 3.52 6.36 -4.12
C LEU A 129 3.16 6.24 -2.63
N ARG A 130 2.16 5.41 -2.31
CA ARG A 130 1.81 5.07 -0.92
C ARG A 130 2.98 4.36 -0.24
N ALA A 131 3.63 3.40 -0.88
CA ALA A 131 4.81 2.73 -0.33
C ALA A 131 5.93 3.74 0.00
N ALA A 132 6.20 4.72 -0.87
CA ALA A 132 7.22 5.75 -0.65
C ALA A 132 6.96 6.66 0.56
N THR A 133 5.69 6.87 0.93
CA THR A 133 5.34 7.61 2.17
C THR A 133 5.44 6.77 3.44
N ALA A 134 5.55 5.44 3.32
CA ALA A 134 5.68 4.52 4.45
C ALA A 134 7.14 4.08 4.68
N ASP A 135 7.97 4.11 3.64
CA ASP A 135 9.35 3.64 3.67
C ASP A 135 10.29 4.62 2.93
N LEU A 136 11.35 5.04 3.62
CA LEU A 136 12.39 5.91 3.08
C LEU A 136 13.13 5.28 1.88
N ALA A 137 13.31 3.94 1.88
CA ALA A 137 13.94 3.24 0.79
C ALA A 137 13.09 3.30 -0.49
N ALA A 138 11.78 3.14 -0.35
CA ALA A 138 10.83 3.30 -1.45
C ALA A 138 10.80 4.75 -1.95
N GLY A 139 10.90 5.73 -1.05
CA GLY A 139 11.04 7.14 -1.42
C GLY A 139 12.29 7.42 -2.27
N ALA A 140 13.45 6.92 -1.85
CA ALA A 140 14.70 7.05 -2.60
C ALA A 140 14.65 6.34 -3.97
N ALA A 141 13.99 5.17 -4.04
CA ALA A 141 13.80 4.45 -5.29
C ALA A 141 12.98 5.25 -6.31
N ILE A 142 11.91 5.93 -5.87
CA ILE A 142 11.13 6.80 -6.76
C ILE A 142 11.94 8.04 -7.17
N GLU A 143 12.64 8.66 -6.23
CA GLU A 143 13.48 9.85 -6.49
C GLU A 143 14.61 9.57 -7.49
N SER A 144 15.13 8.34 -7.52
CA SER A 144 16.14 7.94 -8.52
C SER A 144 15.64 8.06 -9.96
N GLY A 145 14.33 7.97 -10.20
CA GLY A 145 13.74 7.97 -11.55
C GLY A 145 14.12 6.75 -12.39
N LEU A 146 14.60 5.67 -11.77
CA LEU A 146 15.10 4.43 -12.41
C LEU A 146 14.27 3.19 -12.01
N LEU A 147 12.99 3.37 -11.69
CA LEU A 147 12.13 2.29 -11.21
C LEU A 147 11.80 1.31 -12.35
N LEU A 148 11.84 0.01 -12.05
CA LEU A 148 11.55 -1.09 -12.97
C LEU A 148 10.12 -1.63 -12.81
N ARG A 149 9.63 -1.72 -11.57
CA ARG A 149 8.32 -2.29 -11.21
C ARG A 149 7.63 -1.45 -10.14
N GLY A 150 6.32 -1.59 -10.00
CA GLY A 150 5.59 -1.03 -8.86
C GLY A 150 6.13 -1.54 -7.51
N LEU A 151 5.91 -0.73 -6.47
CA LEU A 151 6.21 -1.09 -5.08
C LEU A 151 4.88 -1.23 -4.32
N SER A 152 4.80 -2.18 -3.40
CA SER A 152 3.72 -2.29 -2.43
C SER A 152 4.33 -2.30 -1.04
N ALA A 153 3.66 -1.64 -0.09
CA ALA A 153 3.96 -1.74 1.31
C ALA A 153 2.84 -2.55 1.98
N ASP A 154 3.13 -3.81 2.31
CA ASP A 154 2.15 -4.71 2.93
C ASP A 154 2.06 -4.51 4.47
N GLY A 155 2.63 -3.41 4.97
CA GLY A 155 2.40 -2.86 6.31
C GLY A 155 3.21 -3.48 7.44
N VAL A 156 3.99 -4.54 7.18
CA VAL A 156 4.73 -5.28 8.22
C VAL A 156 6.24 -5.31 7.96
N ASP A 157 6.67 -5.31 6.70
CA ASP A 157 8.08 -5.38 6.29
C ASP A 157 8.52 -4.17 5.45
N GLN A 158 9.84 -3.92 5.42
CA GLN A 158 10.44 -2.92 4.53
C GLN A 158 10.17 -3.29 3.07
N VAL A 159 10.00 -2.27 2.23
CA VAL A 159 9.81 -2.46 0.80
C VAL A 159 11.13 -2.93 0.20
N ASP A 160 11.16 -4.15 -0.35
CA ASP A 160 12.33 -4.64 -1.06
C ASP A 160 12.52 -3.87 -2.38
N VAL A 161 13.53 -2.99 -2.37
CA VAL A 161 13.94 -2.14 -3.50
C VAL A 161 15.10 -2.72 -4.29
N SER A 162 15.70 -3.83 -3.85
CA SER A 162 16.97 -4.37 -4.36
C SER A 162 16.93 -4.68 -5.87
N ASP A 163 15.81 -5.21 -6.34
CA ASP A 163 15.54 -5.48 -7.77
C ASP A 163 14.53 -4.50 -8.39
N ALA A 164 14.15 -3.46 -7.67
CA ALA A 164 13.15 -2.49 -8.13
C ALA A 164 13.76 -1.32 -8.91
N VAL A 165 15.07 -1.08 -8.78
CA VAL A 165 15.79 0.04 -9.40
C VAL A 165 16.82 -0.48 -10.39
N ALA A 166 16.84 0.10 -11.59
CA ALA A 166 17.68 -0.35 -12.70
C ALA A 166 19.19 -0.24 -12.41
N VAL A 167 19.58 0.71 -11.56
CA VAL A 167 20.96 0.93 -11.15
C VAL A 167 20.97 1.16 -9.63
N PRO A 168 21.23 0.11 -8.82
CA PRO A 168 21.16 0.20 -7.36
C PRO A 168 22.10 1.24 -6.74
N SER A 169 23.22 1.56 -7.40
CA SER A 169 24.16 2.60 -6.93
C SER A 169 23.55 4.02 -6.95
N ALA A 170 22.51 4.25 -7.77
CA ALA A 170 21.77 5.52 -7.81
C ALA A 170 20.94 5.80 -6.55
N LEU A 171 20.73 4.81 -5.67
CA LEU A 171 20.04 4.98 -4.38
C LEU A 171 20.92 5.66 -3.32
N GLY A 172 22.22 5.84 -3.60
CA GLY A 172 23.19 6.34 -2.62
C GLY A 172 23.38 5.41 -1.42
N LYS A 173 24.19 5.82 -0.44
CA LYS A 173 24.28 5.12 0.86
C LYS A 173 23.04 5.46 1.68
N LEU A 174 22.02 4.62 1.61
CA LEU A 174 20.91 4.66 2.56
C LEU A 174 21.48 4.50 3.99
N PRO A 175 21.08 5.34 4.96
CA PRO A 175 21.51 5.14 6.34
C PRO A 175 21.13 3.72 6.82
N PRO A 176 22.01 3.05 7.60
CA PRO A 176 21.70 1.71 8.10
C PRO A 176 20.41 1.75 8.93
N PRO A 177 19.62 0.66 8.91
CA PRO A 177 18.35 0.62 9.61
C PRO A 177 18.56 0.88 11.10
N LEU A 178 17.81 1.82 11.66
CA LEU A 178 17.74 1.99 13.11
C LEU A 178 17.17 0.71 13.72
N PRO A 179 17.80 0.14 14.76
CA PRO A 179 17.26 -1.01 15.46
C PRO A 179 15.90 -0.63 16.05
N ARG A 180 14.86 -1.39 15.74
CA ARG A 180 13.59 -1.30 16.47
C ARG A 180 13.86 -1.71 17.92
N PRO A 181 13.24 -1.06 18.92
CA PRO A 181 13.30 -1.57 20.28
C PRO A 181 12.61 -2.94 20.31
N SER A 182 13.43 -3.99 20.41
CA SER A 182 12.98 -5.35 20.66
C SER A 182 12.16 -5.35 21.95
N GLY A 183 10.88 -5.70 21.83
CA GLY A 183 10.02 -5.92 22.98
C GLY A 183 10.54 -7.07 23.82
N THR A 184 11.14 -6.75 24.96
CA THR A 184 11.51 -7.74 25.97
C THR A 184 10.63 -7.52 27.21
N GLN A 185 9.64 -8.42 27.31
CA GLN A 185 9.18 -9.05 28.55
C GLN A 185 8.67 -8.14 29.67
N ARG A 186 7.34 -8.11 29.80
CA ARG A 186 6.67 -8.10 31.11
C ARG A 186 7.17 -9.26 31.96
N PRO A 187 7.49 -9.03 33.24
CA PRO A 187 7.15 -9.96 34.30
C PRO A 187 5.91 -9.45 35.03
N SER A 188 4.88 -10.30 35.09
CA SER A 188 3.87 -10.24 36.14
C SER A 188 4.53 -10.41 37.49
N GLY A 189 4.19 -9.57 38.47
CA GLY A 189 4.60 -9.77 39.85
C GLY A 189 4.34 -8.58 40.77
N GLU A 190 3.28 -8.72 41.55
CA GLU A 190 3.19 -8.28 42.95
C GLU A 190 2.66 -6.85 43.28
N VAL A 191 1.47 -6.87 43.90
CA VAL A 191 0.82 -5.78 44.62
C VAL A 191 1.51 -5.60 45.98
N PRO A 192 1.72 -4.35 46.44
CA PRO A 192 1.53 -4.07 47.86
C PRO A 192 0.52 -2.96 48.13
N LYS A 193 -0.37 -3.27 49.07
CA LYS A 193 -1.28 -2.37 49.77
C LYS A 193 -0.53 -1.28 50.53
N GLY A 194 -1.07 -0.06 50.44
CA GLY A 194 -1.36 0.75 51.62
C GLY A 194 -0.39 1.88 51.96
N ARG A 195 -0.87 3.12 51.89
CA ARG A 195 -0.96 4.01 53.06
C ARG A 195 -1.92 5.17 52.81
N ARG A 196 -3.03 5.07 53.53
CA ARG A 196 -4.02 6.09 53.88
C ARG A 196 -3.35 7.30 54.55
N ARG A 197 -3.73 8.52 54.18
CA ARG A 197 -3.82 9.72 55.03
C ARG A 197 -4.63 10.82 54.33
N GLU A 198 -5.91 10.89 54.68
CA GLU A 198 -6.72 12.13 54.77
C GLU A 198 -6.49 12.77 56.17
N PRO A 199 -7.09 13.91 56.59
CA PRO A 199 -8.09 14.81 55.95
C PRO A 199 -7.64 16.31 56.00
N THR A 200 -8.31 17.34 55.47
CA THR A 200 -9.60 17.94 55.91
C THR A 200 -10.09 19.06 54.98
N ALA A 201 -11.41 19.27 55.03
CA ALA A 201 -12.27 20.21 54.32
C ALA A 201 -11.94 21.72 54.40
N ALA A 202 -12.38 22.48 53.38
CA ALA A 202 -13.03 23.81 53.53
C ALA A 202 -13.64 24.33 52.19
N THR A 203 -14.97 24.42 52.20
CA THR A 203 -15.84 25.57 51.86
C THR A 203 -15.70 26.36 50.54
N ALA A 204 -16.86 26.48 49.88
CA ALA A 204 -17.20 27.26 48.68
C ALA A 204 -17.12 28.81 48.86
N PRO A 205 -17.21 29.61 47.77
CA PRO A 205 -16.67 30.97 47.69
C PRO A 205 -17.69 32.11 47.89
N PRO A 206 -17.26 33.37 48.10
CA PRO A 206 -18.13 34.53 47.94
C PRO A 206 -17.79 35.42 46.73
N ALA A 207 -18.82 36.18 46.35
CA ALA A 207 -18.99 37.10 45.24
C ALA A 207 -17.99 38.26 45.14
N GLN A 208 -17.85 38.83 43.94
CA GLN A 208 -17.54 40.24 43.75
C GLN A 208 -18.25 40.82 42.51
N ARG A 209 -18.91 41.96 42.75
CA ARG A 209 -19.61 42.82 41.80
C ARG A 209 -18.63 43.84 41.24
N THR A 210 -18.72 44.17 39.95
CA THR A 210 -18.31 45.47 39.43
C THR A 210 -19.37 45.99 38.47
N ARG A 211 -19.56 47.31 38.52
CA ARG A 211 -20.67 48.09 38.00
C ARG A 211 -20.09 49.32 37.33
N THR A 212 -20.31 49.50 36.02
CA THR A 212 -20.24 50.80 35.32
C THR A 212 -20.91 50.65 33.95
N GLN A 213 -22.14 51.15 33.76
CA GLN A 213 -22.50 52.35 32.94
C GLN A 213 -21.85 52.36 31.54
N THR A 214 -22.56 52.50 30.42
CA THR A 214 -23.31 53.70 30.03
C THR A 214 -24.08 53.50 28.69
N ARG A 215 -25.24 54.18 28.58
CA ARG A 215 -25.88 54.81 27.37
C ARG A 215 -26.39 53.93 26.21
N LYS A 216 -27.31 54.37 25.35
CA LYS A 216 -28.54 55.22 25.35
C LYS A 216 -29.06 55.10 23.89
N ALA A 217 -30.38 55.25 23.69
CA ALA A 217 -31.16 55.33 22.43
C ALA A 217 -31.89 54.03 22.08
N GLY A 218 -33.20 53.98 21.82
CA GLY A 218 -34.19 55.04 21.60
C GLY A 218 -35.04 54.64 20.40
N ALA A 219 -36.31 54.28 20.62
CA ALA A 219 -37.37 54.35 19.61
C ALA A 219 -38.73 54.24 20.32
N ARG A 220 -39.51 55.31 20.19
CA ARG A 220 -40.90 55.47 20.63
C ARG A 220 -41.83 54.89 19.58
N THR A 221 -43.03 54.47 19.98
CA THR A 221 -44.29 54.93 19.40
C THR A 221 -45.40 54.77 20.44
N ASP A 222 -45.96 55.91 20.85
CA ASP A 222 -47.32 56.09 21.37
C ASP A 222 -48.32 55.71 20.24
N SER A 223 -49.61 55.41 20.37
CA SER A 223 -50.69 55.74 21.31
C SER A 223 -51.78 54.64 21.11
N ASP A 224 -52.74 54.35 21.99
CA ASP A 224 -53.88 55.18 22.36
C ASP A 224 -54.55 54.64 23.63
N ALA A 225 -55.15 55.56 24.37
CA ALA A 225 -55.99 55.34 25.55
C ALA A 225 -57.39 54.83 25.14
N ASP A 226 -58.01 53.97 25.95
CA ASP A 226 -59.32 54.31 26.54
C ASP A 226 -59.75 53.41 27.72
N ALA A 227 -60.68 53.95 28.47
CA ALA A 227 -61.06 53.68 29.86
C ALA A 227 -62.07 52.52 30.12
N VAL A 228 -61.98 51.93 31.33
CA VAL A 228 -63.07 51.62 32.30
C VAL A 228 -64.08 50.46 32.02
N GLU A 229 -63.93 49.34 32.76
CA GLU A 229 -64.88 48.72 33.74
C GLU A 229 -64.62 47.20 33.95
N PRO A 230 -64.77 46.65 35.18
CA PRO A 230 -64.57 45.22 35.47
C PRO A 230 -65.89 44.44 35.45
N GLU A 231 -66.18 43.73 34.36
CA GLU A 231 -67.29 42.75 34.32
C GLU A 231 -66.85 41.36 34.82
N LYS A 232 -67.33 41.03 36.02
CA LYS A 232 -67.71 39.70 36.57
C LYS A 232 -67.06 38.44 35.95
N PRO A 233 -66.35 37.61 36.74
CA PRO A 233 -65.87 36.32 36.24
C PRO A 233 -67.05 35.38 35.99
N ARG A 234 -67.34 35.08 34.72
CA ARG A 234 -68.20 33.96 34.34
C ARG A 234 -67.48 32.67 34.72
N LEU A 235 -67.99 32.01 35.76
CA LEU A 235 -67.65 30.64 36.14
C LEU A 235 -67.95 29.73 34.94
N HIS A 236 -66.93 29.46 34.13
CA HIS A 236 -66.99 28.38 33.15
C HIS A 236 -67.16 27.06 33.92
N ALA A 237 -68.23 26.35 33.59
CA ALA A 237 -68.57 25.05 34.12
C ALA A 237 -67.33 24.15 34.19
N VAL A 238 -67.01 23.71 35.42
CA VAL A 238 -66.05 22.65 35.68
C VAL A 238 -66.49 21.43 34.88
N ARG A 239 -65.81 21.16 33.76
CA ARG A 239 -65.94 19.89 33.06
C ARG A 239 -65.55 18.79 34.04
N THR A 240 -66.53 18.02 34.46
CA THR A 240 -66.42 16.72 35.16
C THR A 240 -65.99 15.60 34.19
N ALA A 241 -65.09 15.92 33.26
CA ALA A 241 -64.39 14.89 32.50
C ALA A 241 -63.18 14.47 33.34
N PRO A 242 -63.07 13.20 33.78
CA PRO A 242 -61.90 12.74 34.50
C PRO A 242 -60.66 13.03 33.65
N ARG A 243 -59.71 13.79 34.19
CA ARG A 243 -58.41 14.01 33.54
C ARG A 243 -57.86 12.63 33.19
N PRO A 244 -57.48 12.35 31.93
CA PRO A 244 -56.76 11.12 31.63
C PRO A 244 -55.52 11.10 32.53
N VAL A 245 -55.33 10.01 33.25
CA VAL A 245 -54.19 9.83 34.15
C VAL A 245 -52.95 9.87 33.27
N THR A 246 -52.26 11.00 33.25
CA THR A 246 -50.97 11.10 32.59
C THR A 246 -50.01 10.22 33.37
N PRO A 247 -49.32 9.27 32.71
CA PRO A 247 -48.38 8.41 33.42
C PRO A 247 -47.40 9.30 34.19
N SER A 248 -47.11 8.89 35.41
CA SER A 248 -46.22 9.63 36.30
C SER A 248 -44.86 9.79 35.64
N LEU A 249 -44.09 10.83 36.02
CA LEU A 249 -42.73 11.00 35.52
C LEU A 249 -41.86 9.75 35.77
N LEU A 250 -42.16 9.01 36.84
CA LEU A 250 -41.50 7.75 37.18
C LEU A 250 -41.83 6.63 36.18
N GLU A 251 -43.10 6.45 35.79
CA GLU A 251 -43.50 5.46 34.78
C GLU A 251 -42.87 5.76 33.41
N LYS A 252 -42.81 7.04 33.02
CA LYS A 252 -42.11 7.45 31.79
C LYS A 252 -40.60 7.17 31.85
N ALA A 253 -39.97 7.43 32.99
CA ALA A 253 -38.55 7.15 33.18
C ALA A 253 -38.26 5.64 33.18
N GLN A 254 -39.16 4.82 33.76
CA GLN A 254 -39.05 3.36 33.72
C GLN A 254 -39.22 2.80 32.30
N ALA A 255 -40.18 3.32 31.52
CA ALA A 255 -40.35 2.94 30.13
C ALA A 255 -39.12 3.30 29.28
N ALA A 256 -38.56 4.50 29.46
CA ALA A 256 -37.35 4.92 28.77
C ALA A 256 -36.12 4.09 29.18
N LEU A 257 -36.03 3.65 30.44
CA LEU A 257 -34.97 2.74 30.88
C LEU A 257 -35.10 1.38 30.20
N ALA A 258 -36.31 0.80 30.17
CA ALA A 258 -36.54 -0.50 29.52
C ALA A 258 -36.21 -0.46 28.02
N GLU A 259 -36.62 0.61 27.31
CA GLU A 259 -36.27 0.82 25.90
C GLU A 259 -34.75 0.95 25.70
N ALA A 260 -34.07 1.68 26.59
CA ALA A 260 -32.62 1.82 26.53
C ALA A 260 -31.88 0.51 26.82
N GLU A 261 -32.38 -0.32 27.75
CA GLU A 261 -31.83 -1.64 28.06
C GLU A 261 -32.03 -2.62 26.91
N GLU A 262 -33.19 -2.62 26.26
CA GLU A 262 -33.46 -3.43 25.07
C GLU A 262 -32.56 -3.02 23.90
N ALA A 263 -32.46 -1.72 23.62
CA ALA A 263 -31.57 -1.20 22.59
C ALA A 263 -30.09 -1.51 22.89
N ALA A 264 -29.67 -1.49 24.16
CA ALA A 264 -28.33 -1.87 24.56
C ALA A 264 -28.07 -3.37 24.37
N ALA A 265 -29.05 -4.23 24.65
CA ALA A 265 -28.96 -5.67 24.43
C ALA A 265 -28.86 -5.99 22.93
N GLU A 266 -29.68 -5.36 22.09
CA GLU A 266 -29.62 -5.53 20.63
C GLU A 266 -28.27 -5.08 20.05
N ALA A 267 -27.75 -3.94 20.52
CA ALA A 267 -26.44 -3.44 20.11
C ALA A 267 -25.30 -4.37 20.55
N ALA A 268 -25.39 -4.97 21.74
CA ALA A 268 -24.42 -5.94 22.22
C ALA A 268 -24.43 -7.24 21.39
N ASP A 269 -25.62 -7.73 21.03
CA ASP A 269 -25.78 -8.91 20.17
C ASP A 269 -25.24 -8.65 18.76
N GLU A 270 -25.52 -7.49 18.18
CA GLU A 270 -24.97 -7.12 16.88
C GLU A 270 -23.44 -6.98 16.94
N ALA A 271 -22.90 -6.36 18.00
CA ALA A 271 -21.45 -6.28 18.20
C ALA A 271 -20.82 -7.68 18.31
N ALA A 272 -21.45 -8.61 19.04
CA ALA A 272 -20.99 -9.99 19.14
C ALA A 272 -21.04 -10.73 17.79
N ARG A 273 -22.10 -10.53 17.00
CA ARG A 273 -22.20 -11.08 15.62
C ARG A 273 -21.08 -10.55 14.74
N ARG A 274 -20.81 -9.24 14.79
CA ARG A 274 -19.74 -8.60 14.00
C ARG A 274 -18.35 -9.09 14.42
N ALA A 275 -18.10 -9.26 15.71
CA ALA A 275 -16.84 -9.79 16.21
C ALA A 275 -16.60 -11.22 15.71
N ARG A 276 -17.61 -12.10 15.78
CA ARG A 276 -17.51 -13.47 15.24
C ARG A 276 -17.26 -13.48 13.74
N ALA A 277 -17.99 -12.67 12.97
CA ALA A 277 -17.77 -12.55 11.53
C ALA A 277 -16.36 -12.04 11.19
N GLN A 278 -15.80 -11.14 12.00
CA GLN A 278 -14.43 -10.67 11.84
C GLN A 278 -13.40 -11.77 12.13
N GLU A 279 -13.61 -12.56 13.19
CA GLU A 279 -12.76 -13.71 13.53
C GLU A 279 -12.79 -14.79 12.44
N GLU A 280 -13.99 -15.11 11.91
CA GLU A 280 -14.16 -16.03 10.79
C GLU A 280 -13.47 -15.54 9.52
N ALA A 281 -13.61 -14.25 9.19
CA ALA A 281 -12.92 -13.64 8.05
C ALA A 281 -11.39 -13.64 8.22
N ALA A 282 -10.89 -13.38 9.43
CA ALA A 282 -9.47 -13.44 9.74
C ALA A 282 -8.93 -14.89 9.62
N ALA A 283 -9.67 -15.87 10.11
CA ALA A 283 -9.32 -17.28 9.96
C ALA A 283 -9.29 -17.70 8.49
N ALA A 284 -10.29 -17.31 7.70
CA ALA A 284 -10.35 -17.59 6.27
C ALA A 284 -9.17 -16.96 5.51
N PHE A 285 -8.77 -15.73 5.87
CA PHE A 285 -7.60 -15.07 5.29
C PHE A 285 -6.29 -15.83 5.55
N VAL A 286 -6.09 -16.32 6.78
CA VAL A 286 -4.91 -17.11 7.14
C VAL A 286 -4.88 -18.42 6.33
N GLN A 287 -6.02 -19.11 6.21
CA GLN A 287 -6.11 -20.35 5.43
C GLN A 287 -5.82 -20.11 3.95
N LEU A 288 -6.45 -19.10 3.33
CA LEU A 288 -6.19 -18.76 1.92
C LEU A 288 -4.73 -18.39 1.67
N THR A 289 -4.08 -17.73 2.63
CA THR A 289 -2.65 -17.40 2.53
C THR A 289 -1.79 -18.67 2.56
N ALA A 290 -2.12 -19.64 3.42
CA ALA A 290 -1.45 -20.94 3.46
C ALA A 290 -1.65 -21.71 2.14
N ASP A 291 -2.87 -21.76 1.62
CA ASP A 291 -3.21 -22.43 0.35
C ASP A 291 -2.44 -21.83 -0.83
N VAL A 292 -2.34 -20.50 -0.91
CA VAL A 292 -1.57 -19.80 -1.95
C VAL A 292 -0.09 -20.17 -1.87
N ASN A 293 0.47 -20.25 -0.66
CA ASN A 293 1.87 -20.62 -0.48
C ASN A 293 2.13 -22.08 -0.87
N GLU A 294 1.22 -22.99 -0.50
CA GLU A 294 1.32 -24.39 -0.91
C GLU A 294 1.21 -24.55 -2.44
N ALA A 295 0.26 -23.86 -3.08
CA ALA A 295 0.10 -23.87 -4.52
C ALA A 295 1.37 -23.35 -5.24
N ARG A 296 2.01 -22.30 -4.72
CA ARG A 296 3.29 -21.79 -5.24
C ARG A 296 4.42 -22.81 -5.10
N GLN A 297 4.51 -23.50 -3.97
CA GLN A 297 5.53 -24.56 -3.78
C GLN A 297 5.31 -25.72 -4.75
N ARG A 298 4.06 -26.14 -4.94
CA ARG A 298 3.70 -27.18 -5.94
C ARG A 298 4.05 -26.74 -7.37
N LEU A 299 3.77 -25.49 -7.73
CA LEU A 299 4.14 -24.95 -9.05
C LEU A 299 5.65 -25.00 -9.27
N ARG A 300 6.45 -24.52 -8.30
CA ARG A 300 7.92 -24.57 -8.41
C ARG A 300 8.44 -26.00 -8.56
N ALA A 301 7.88 -26.95 -7.83
CA ALA A 301 8.27 -28.36 -7.95
C ALA A 301 7.94 -28.93 -9.35
N LEU A 302 6.79 -28.58 -9.91
CA LEU A 302 6.39 -28.99 -11.27
C LEU A 302 7.27 -28.35 -12.33
N GLU A 303 7.64 -27.08 -12.19
CA GLU A 303 8.56 -26.39 -13.11
C GLU A 303 9.94 -27.06 -13.12
N LEU A 304 10.50 -27.37 -11.94
CA LEU A 304 11.77 -28.09 -11.84
C LEU A 304 11.69 -29.49 -12.47
N SER A 305 10.59 -30.21 -12.26
CA SER A 305 10.36 -31.52 -12.89
C SER A 305 10.24 -31.42 -14.41
N LEU A 306 9.58 -30.38 -14.93
CA LEU A 306 9.45 -30.13 -16.36
C LEU A 306 10.82 -29.85 -16.99
N ASP A 307 11.66 -29.04 -16.35
CA ASP A 307 12.99 -28.73 -16.86
C ASP A 307 13.93 -29.96 -16.82
N ALA A 308 13.81 -30.80 -15.78
CA ALA A 308 14.50 -32.09 -15.75
C ALA A 308 14.05 -32.99 -16.92
N ALA A 309 12.74 -33.16 -17.11
CA ALA A 309 12.18 -33.97 -18.19
C ALA A 309 12.57 -33.45 -19.59
N ARG A 310 12.69 -32.13 -19.76
CA ARG A 310 13.19 -31.52 -21.01
C ARG A 310 14.63 -31.91 -21.29
N LYS A 311 15.52 -31.84 -20.29
CA LYS A 311 16.92 -32.24 -20.41
C LYS A 311 17.03 -33.73 -20.72
N ASP A 312 16.28 -34.58 -20.02
CA ASP A 312 16.26 -36.03 -20.26
C ASP A 312 15.79 -36.37 -21.67
N ARG A 313 14.80 -35.63 -22.19
CA ARG A 313 14.34 -35.80 -23.58
C ARG A 313 15.42 -35.40 -24.58
N GLU A 314 16.18 -34.33 -24.32
CA GLU A 314 17.27 -33.88 -25.19
C GLU A 314 18.44 -34.87 -25.20
N THR A 315 18.83 -35.39 -24.03
CA THR A 315 19.87 -36.42 -23.93
C THR A 315 19.43 -37.70 -24.62
N ALA A 316 18.22 -38.19 -24.38
CA ALA A 316 17.68 -39.36 -25.06
C ALA A 316 17.62 -39.18 -26.59
N ALA A 317 17.25 -37.99 -27.07
CA ALA A 317 17.25 -37.69 -28.50
C ALA A 317 18.68 -37.68 -29.10
N ALA A 318 19.66 -37.15 -28.35
CA ALA A 318 21.06 -37.15 -28.77
C ALA A 318 21.63 -38.58 -28.83
N GLU A 319 21.36 -39.40 -27.81
CA GLU A 319 21.75 -40.80 -27.75
C GLU A 319 21.11 -41.61 -28.90
N ALA A 320 19.81 -41.47 -29.12
CA ALA A 320 19.11 -42.13 -30.21
C ALA A 320 19.75 -41.81 -31.58
N LYS A 321 20.15 -40.55 -31.80
CA LYS A 321 20.85 -40.13 -33.02
C LYS A 321 22.25 -40.76 -33.14
N GLN A 322 22.97 -40.91 -32.03
CA GLN A 322 24.28 -41.58 -32.02
C GLN A 322 24.14 -43.07 -32.34
N TYR A 323 23.19 -43.76 -31.71
CA TYR A 323 22.92 -45.17 -31.98
C TYR A 323 22.46 -45.40 -33.43
N ALA A 324 21.61 -44.53 -33.98
CA ALA A 324 21.19 -44.61 -35.37
C ALA A 324 22.39 -44.51 -36.34
N ARG A 325 23.32 -43.57 -36.10
CA ARG A 325 24.55 -43.43 -36.90
C ARG A 325 25.47 -44.65 -36.77
N ALA A 326 25.59 -45.22 -35.56
CA ALA A 326 26.38 -46.42 -35.33
C ALA A 326 25.79 -47.63 -36.06
N ALA A 327 24.47 -47.79 -36.03
CA ALA A 327 23.74 -48.82 -36.76
C ALA A 327 23.97 -48.69 -38.28
N GLU A 328 23.78 -47.49 -38.84
CA GLU A 328 24.01 -47.23 -40.28
C GLU A 328 25.45 -47.56 -40.71
N LYS A 329 26.44 -47.20 -39.87
CA LYS A 329 27.85 -47.55 -40.14
C LYS A 329 28.07 -49.06 -40.13
N SER A 330 27.45 -49.77 -39.20
CA SER A 330 27.51 -51.24 -39.09
C SER A 330 26.83 -51.93 -40.27
N GLU A 331 25.69 -51.42 -40.72
CA GLU A 331 25.01 -51.93 -41.92
C GLU A 331 25.88 -51.78 -43.16
N ARG A 332 26.49 -50.59 -43.36
CA ARG A 332 27.39 -50.35 -44.49
C ARG A 332 28.62 -51.27 -44.46
N SER A 333 29.23 -51.49 -43.29
CA SER A 333 30.37 -52.41 -43.19
C SER A 333 29.97 -53.86 -43.49
N ALA A 334 28.79 -54.28 -43.04
CA ALA A 334 28.24 -55.60 -43.36
C ALA A 334 27.97 -55.77 -44.86
N VAL A 335 27.45 -54.75 -45.54
CA VAL A 335 27.25 -54.76 -47.01
C VAL A 335 28.58 -54.90 -47.73
N LEU A 336 29.58 -54.09 -47.39
CA LEU A 336 30.91 -54.17 -48.00
C LEU A 336 31.60 -55.53 -47.76
N ALA A 337 31.44 -56.10 -46.57
CA ALA A 337 31.93 -57.44 -46.26
C ALA A 337 31.26 -58.50 -47.13
N LYS A 338 29.93 -58.45 -47.30
CA LYS A 338 29.18 -59.34 -48.20
C LYS A 338 29.67 -59.22 -49.65
N GLU A 339 29.85 -58.00 -50.15
CA GLU A 339 30.40 -57.78 -51.50
C GLU A 339 31.81 -58.32 -51.68
N ARG A 340 32.68 -58.19 -50.66
CA ARG A 340 34.03 -58.75 -50.70
C ARG A 340 34.01 -60.27 -50.76
N VAL A 341 33.14 -60.92 -49.98
CA VAL A 341 32.95 -62.37 -50.03
C VAL A 341 32.48 -62.81 -51.41
N LEU A 342 31.50 -62.12 -52.00
CA LEU A 342 31.01 -62.42 -53.36
C LEU A 342 32.10 -62.28 -54.42
N ARG A 343 32.93 -61.23 -54.33
CA ARG A 343 34.07 -61.03 -55.24
C ARG A 343 35.09 -62.16 -55.16
N LEU A 344 35.52 -62.51 -53.96
CA LEU A 344 36.52 -63.56 -53.74
C LEU A 344 36.01 -64.95 -54.14
N ARG A 345 34.71 -65.22 -54.04
CA ARG A 345 34.11 -66.48 -54.49
C ARG A 345 34.07 -66.63 -56.02
N ASN A 346 34.08 -65.52 -56.75
CA ASN A 346 33.94 -65.50 -58.21
C ASN A 346 35.27 -65.42 -58.96
N THR A 347 36.41 -65.34 -58.26
CA THR A 347 37.74 -65.51 -58.86
C THR A 347 38.11 -67.00 -58.87
N PRO A 348 38.32 -67.63 -60.05
CA PRO A 348 38.85 -68.99 -60.13
C PRO A 348 40.33 -68.99 -59.70
N ASP A 349 40.75 -70.05 -59.00
CA ASP A 349 42.14 -70.29 -58.56
C ASP A 349 43.16 -70.29 -59.71
#